data_AF-A0A6I9LCL0-F1
#
_entry.id   AF-A0A6I9LCL0-F1
#
_cell.length_a   1.000
_cell.length_b   1.000
_cell.length_c   1.000
_cell.angle_alpha   90.00
_cell.angle_beta   90.00
_cell.angle_gamma   90.00
#
_symmetry.space_group_name_H-M   'P 1'
#
loop_
_entity.id
_entity.type
_entity.pdbx_description
1 polymer ?
#
loop_
_entity_poly.entity_id
_entity_poly.type
_entity_poly.pdbx_seq_one_letter_code
_entity_poly.pdbx_strand_id
1 'polypeptide(L)'
;MRLLAAALLLLLLALCASRVDGSKCKCSRKGPKIRYSDVKKLEMKPKYPHCEEKMVIITTKSMSRYRGQEHCLHPKLQSTKRFIKWYNAWNEKRRVYEE
;
A
#
# COMPACT_ATOMS: atom_id res chain seq x y z
N MET A 1 8.91 7.23 44.90
CA MET A 1 9.89 6.71 43.91
C MET A 1 9.41 5.45 43.18
N ARG A 2 9.01 4.37 43.86
CA ARG A 2 8.58 3.11 43.19
C ARG A 2 7.32 3.22 42.32
N LEU A 3 6.31 3.98 42.77
CA LEU A 3 5.06 4.20 42.03
C LEU A 3 5.26 5.02 40.75
N LEU A 4 6.11 6.06 40.82
CA LEU A 4 6.47 6.88 39.66
C LEU A 4 7.23 6.07 38.61
N ALA A 5 8.16 5.21 39.05
CA ALA A 5 8.90 4.32 38.15
C ALA A 5 7.96 3.31 37.46
N ALA A 6 7.01 2.71 38.20
CA ALA A 6 6.02 1.80 37.63
C ALA A 6 5.08 2.48 36.62
N ALA A 7 4.62 3.70 36.91
CA ALA A 7 3.81 4.49 36.00
C ALA A 7 4.57 4.85 34.72
N LEU A 8 5.86 5.22 34.83
CA LEU A 8 6.71 5.51 33.67
C LEU A 8 6.91 4.26 32.78
N LEU A 9 7.09 3.10 33.41
CA LEU A 9 7.25 1.81 32.73
C LEU A 9 5.98 1.41 31.97
N LEU A 10 4.80 1.59 32.58
CA LEU A 10 3.52 1.35 31.93
C LEU A 10 3.30 2.27 30.73
N LEU A 11 3.67 3.55 30.85
CA LEU A 11 3.57 4.52 29.75
C LEU A 11 4.47 4.13 28.57
N LEU A 12 5.70 3.69 28.86
CA LEU A 12 6.65 3.22 27.86
C LEU A 12 6.15 1.95 27.15
N LEU A 13 5.54 1.00 27.87
CA LEU A 13 4.97 -0.20 27.28
C LEU A 13 3.81 0.12 26.32
N ALA A 14 2.93 1.05 26.70
CA ALA A 14 1.83 1.50 25.83
C ALA A 14 2.35 2.19 24.55
N LEU A 15 3.39 3.01 24.66
CA LEU A 15 4.05 3.66 23.52
C LEU A 15 4.77 2.64 22.61
N CYS A 16 5.37 1.59 23.17
CA CYS A 16 5.99 0.53 22.38
C CYS A 16 4.96 -0.33 21.64
N ALA A 17 3.87 -0.70 22.30
CA ALA A 17 2.79 -1.49 21.70
C ALA A 17 2.13 -0.76 20.51
N SER A 18 1.84 0.53 20.66
CA SER A 18 1.23 1.33 19.59
C SER A 18 2.12 1.53 18.36
N ARG A 19 3.45 1.51 18.51
CA ARG A 19 4.38 1.67 17.37
C ARG A 19 4.53 0.41 16.51
N VAL A 20 4.27 -0.78 17.06
CA VAL A 20 4.47 -2.04 16.33
C VAL A 20 3.47 -2.20 15.18
N ASP A 21 2.22 -1.76 15.38
CA ASP A 21 1.16 -1.92 14.37
C ASP A 21 1.37 -1.07 13.12
N GLY A 22 1.97 0.12 13.26
CA GLY A 22 2.25 1.00 12.13
C GLY A 22 3.23 0.43 11.10
N SER A 23 4.04 -0.57 11.46
CA SER A 23 4.97 -1.23 10.54
C SER A 23 4.30 -2.28 9.65
N LYS A 24 3.31 -3.02 10.18
CA LYS A 24 2.58 -4.07 9.46
C LYS A 24 1.65 -3.52 8.39
N CYS A 25 1.10 -2.33 8.65
CA CYS A 25 0.22 -1.59 7.74
C CYS A 25 0.89 -1.11 6.46
N LYS A 26 2.22 -1.01 6.45
CA LYS A 26 2.98 -0.49 5.31
C LYS A 26 3.32 -1.60 4.33
N CYS A 27 3.42 -1.19 3.07
CA CYS A 27 3.86 -2.07 2.00
C CYS A 27 5.36 -1.93 1.78
N SER A 28 5.98 -3.01 1.29
CA SER A 28 7.41 -3.03 1.03
C SER A 28 7.82 -1.85 0.16
N ARG A 29 8.94 -1.22 0.50
CA ARG A 29 9.48 -0.11 -0.30
C ARG A 29 9.92 -0.56 -1.70
N LYS A 30 10.27 -1.83 -1.85
CA LYS A 30 10.60 -2.44 -3.14
C LYS A 30 9.41 -3.28 -3.61
N GLY A 31 8.64 -2.71 -4.54
CA GLY A 31 7.52 -3.40 -5.18
C GLY A 31 7.93 -4.13 -6.47
N PRO A 32 7.13 -5.10 -6.94
CA PRO A 32 7.31 -5.73 -8.25
C PRO A 32 7.20 -4.71 -9.39
N LYS A 33 7.97 -4.91 -10.46
CA LYS A 33 7.88 -4.08 -11.68
C LYS A 33 6.70 -4.53 -12.54
N ILE A 34 5.51 -4.03 -12.22
CA ILE A 34 4.26 -4.30 -12.94
C ILE A 34 4.20 -3.42 -14.20
N ARG A 35 3.70 -3.96 -15.31
CA ARG A 35 3.42 -3.19 -16.54
C ARG A 35 1.99 -2.64 -16.51
N TYR A 36 1.74 -1.50 -17.15
CA TYR A 36 0.39 -0.92 -17.20
C TYR A 36 -0.65 -1.85 -17.87
N SER A 37 -0.23 -2.57 -18.91
CA SER A 37 -1.03 -3.58 -19.63
C SER A 37 -1.57 -4.69 -18.74
N ASP A 38 -0.81 -5.02 -17.70
CA ASP A 38 -1.04 -6.14 -16.80
C ASP A 38 -1.99 -5.77 -15.67
N VAL A 39 -2.28 -4.47 -15.48
CA VAL A 39 -3.19 -4.00 -14.44
C VAL A 39 -4.63 -4.25 -14.89
N LYS A 40 -5.35 -5.02 -14.07
CA LYS A 40 -6.79 -5.21 -14.17
C LYS A 40 -7.54 -4.11 -13.42
N LYS A 41 -7.10 -3.82 -12.19
CA LYS A 41 -7.72 -2.82 -11.31
C LYS A 41 -6.68 -2.12 -10.45
N LEU A 42 -6.86 -0.83 -10.23
CA LEU A 42 -6.06 -0.04 -9.29
C LEU A 42 -7.02 0.59 -8.26
N GLU A 43 -6.76 0.37 -6.98
CA GLU A 43 -7.57 0.87 -5.88
C GLU A 43 -6.70 1.51 -4.79
N MET A 44 -7.19 2.56 -4.14
CA MET A 44 -6.58 3.10 -2.92
C MET A 44 -7.34 2.59 -1.70
N LYS A 45 -6.88 1.48 -1.13
CA LYS A 45 -7.47 0.83 0.05
C LYS A 45 -6.39 0.53 1.10
N PRO A 46 -6.73 0.50 2.39
CA PRO A 46 -5.77 0.09 3.40
C PRO A 46 -5.36 -1.38 3.18
N LYS A 47 -4.12 -1.72 3.57
CA LYS A 47 -3.60 -3.09 3.43
C LYS A 47 -4.35 -4.09 4.31
N TYR A 48 -4.74 -3.65 5.51
CA TYR A 48 -5.56 -4.41 6.46
C TYR A 48 -6.65 -3.51 7.05
N PRO A 49 -7.78 -4.06 7.52
CA PRO A 49 -8.91 -3.27 8.04
C PRO A 49 -8.57 -2.37 9.23
N HIS A 50 -7.60 -2.75 10.06
CA HIS A 50 -7.14 -1.99 11.21
C HIS A 50 -6.20 -0.82 10.85
N CYS A 51 -5.83 -0.68 9.58
CA CYS A 51 -4.89 0.35 9.13
C CYS A 51 -5.65 1.55 8.58
N GLU A 52 -5.36 2.73 9.12
CA GLU A 52 -5.92 3.99 8.60
C GLU A 52 -5.22 4.46 7.31
N GLU A 53 -3.92 4.16 7.16
CA GLU A 53 -3.13 4.62 6.01
C GLU A 53 -3.53 3.88 4.73
N LYS A 54 -4.08 4.62 3.76
CA LYS A 54 -4.43 4.08 2.44
C LYS A 54 -3.18 3.70 1.66
N MET A 55 -3.19 2.49 1.10
CA MET A 55 -2.14 1.99 0.21
C MET A 55 -2.68 1.84 -1.20
N VAL A 56 -1.78 1.69 -2.18
CA VAL A 56 -2.16 1.49 -3.58
C VAL A 56 -2.16 0.00 -3.84
N ILE A 57 -3.33 -0.57 -4.05
CA ILE A 57 -3.50 -1.99 -4.35
C ILE A 57 -3.75 -2.16 -5.85
N ILE A 58 -2.93 -2.99 -6.47
CA ILE A 58 -2.97 -3.29 -7.90
C ILE A 58 -3.34 -4.75 -8.06
N THR A 59 -4.48 -5.01 -8.69
CA THR A 59 -4.86 -6.36 -9.11
C THR A 59 -4.37 -6.56 -10.54
N THR A 60 -3.60 -7.61 -10.76
CA THR A 60 -3.10 -7.95 -12.10
C THR A 60 -4.14 -8.76 -12.90
N LYS A 61 -3.99 -8.82 -14.22
CA LYS A 61 -4.77 -9.72 -15.09
C LYS A 61 -4.30 -11.16 -14.90
N SER A 62 -5.19 -12.13 -15.12
CA SER A 62 -4.87 -13.56 -15.05
C SER A 62 -3.75 -13.97 -16.02
N MET A 63 -3.66 -13.31 -17.18
CA MET A 63 -2.60 -13.53 -18.18
C MET A 63 -1.28 -12.80 -17.89
N SER A 64 -1.19 -12.01 -16.81
CA SER A 64 0.07 -11.39 -16.40
C SER A 64 1.03 -12.44 -15.82
N ARG A 65 2.33 -12.11 -15.77
CA ARG A 65 3.34 -12.86 -15.01
C ARG A 65 2.95 -13.11 -13.54
N TYR A 66 2.05 -12.28 -13.00
CA TYR A 66 1.57 -12.35 -11.62
C TYR A 66 0.21 -13.04 -11.46
N ARG A 67 -0.37 -13.58 -12.55
CA ARG A 67 -1.53 -14.50 -12.53
C ARG A 67 -2.73 -14.04 -11.69
N GLY A 68 -3.09 -12.76 -11.74
CA GLY A 68 -4.24 -12.25 -11.01
C GLY A 68 -3.97 -11.84 -9.56
N GLN A 69 -2.72 -11.93 -9.09
CA GLN A 69 -2.36 -11.52 -7.74
C GLN A 69 -2.57 -10.02 -7.50
N GLU A 70 -2.89 -9.70 -6.25
CA GLU A 70 -2.89 -8.34 -5.74
C GLU A 70 -1.48 -7.95 -5.26
N HIS A 71 -1.05 -6.76 -5.63
CA HIS A 71 0.21 -6.17 -5.21
C HIS A 71 -0.04 -4.85 -4.50
N CYS A 72 0.66 -4.65 -3.40
CA CYS A 72 0.60 -3.41 -2.66
C CYS A 72 1.82 -2.52 -2.94
N LEU A 73 1.57 -1.25 -3.25
CA LEU A 73 2.58 -0.21 -3.41
C LEU A 73 2.38 0.92 -2.40
N HIS A 74 3.49 1.47 -1.93
CA HIS A 74 3.47 2.56 -0.96
C HIS A 74 3.31 3.92 -1.67
N PRO A 75 2.25 4.71 -1.39
CA PRO A 75 1.91 5.93 -2.16
C PRO A 75 2.94 7.06 -2.03
N LYS A 76 3.65 7.12 -0.90
CA LYS A 76 4.71 8.11 -0.66
C LYS A 76 5.95 7.93 -1.56
N LEU A 77 6.14 6.77 -2.20
CA LEU A 77 7.29 6.54 -3.09
C LEU A 77 7.10 7.26 -4.44
N GLN A 78 8.18 7.89 -4.92
CA GLN A 78 8.16 8.60 -6.20
C GLN A 78 7.87 7.67 -7.39
N SER A 79 8.35 6.43 -7.33
CA SER A 79 8.05 5.39 -8.33
C SER A 79 6.55 5.10 -8.41
N THR A 80 5.88 4.96 -7.26
CA THR A 80 4.43 4.72 -7.19
C THR A 80 3.63 5.91 -7.70
N LYS A 81 4.02 7.14 -7.35
CA LYS A 81 3.38 8.35 -7.89
C LYS A 81 3.48 8.44 -9.40
N ARG A 82 4.68 8.21 -9.95
CA ARG A 82 4.91 8.16 -11.41
C ARG A 82 4.10 7.04 -12.06
N PHE A 83 4.09 5.86 -11.45
CA PHE A 83 3.32 4.72 -11.95
C PHE A 83 1.83 5.05 -12.07
N ILE A 84 1.21 5.59 -11.02
CA ILE A 84 -0.21 5.98 -11.02
C ILE A 84 -0.48 7.04 -12.09
N LYS A 85 0.35 8.09 -12.17
CA LYS A 85 0.20 9.15 -13.16
C LYS A 85 0.18 8.60 -14.58
N TRP A 86 1.16 7.77 -14.94
CA TRP A 86 1.26 7.18 -16.27
C TRP A 86 0.20 6.11 -16.54
N TYR A 87 -0.16 5.32 -15.53
CA TYR A 87 -1.25 4.35 -15.64
C TYR A 87 -2.58 5.03 -15.93
N ASN A 88 -2.92 6.11 -15.21
CA ASN A 88 -4.16 6.85 -15.45
C ASN A 88 -4.21 7.44 -16.86
N ALA A 89 -3.11 8.03 -17.33
CA ALA A 89 -3.01 8.55 -18.69
C ALA A 89 -3.15 7.44 -19.76
N TRP A 90 -2.58 6.26 -19.51
CA TRP A 90 -2.72 5.10 -20.39
C TRP A 90 -4.15 4.52 -20.37
N ASN A 91 -4.76 4.44 -19.19
CA ASN A 91 -6.09 3.89 -19.00
C ASN A 91 -7.17 4.79 -19.62
N GLU A 92 -7.03 6.11 -19.51
CA GLU A 92 -7.94 7.06 -20.16
C GLU A 92 -7.92 6.89 -21.68
N LYS A 93 -6.73 6.81 -22.29
CA LYS A 93 -6.60 6.54 -23.72
C LYS A 93 -7.26 5.21 -24.10
N ARG A 94 -7.05 4.15 -23.31
CA ARG A 94 -7.64 2.83 -23.61
C ARG A 94 -9.16 2.86 -23.57
N ARG A 95 -9.76 3.55 -22.60
CA ARG A 95 -11.22 3.68 -22.47
C ARG A 95 -11.85 4.32 -23.72
N VAL A 96 -11.20 5.33 -24.29
CA VAL A 96 -11.66 6.04 -25.51
C VAL A 96 -11.69 5.14 -26.75
N TYR A 97 -10.89 4.08 -26.81
CA TYR A 97 -10.89 3.13 -27.95
C TYR A 97 -11.81 1.91 -27.72
N GLU A 98 -12.38 1.76 -26.52
CA GLU A 98 -13.34 0.70 -26.18
C GLU A 98 -14.81 1.18 -26.28
N GLU A 99 -15.04 2.50 -26.36
CA GLU A 99 -16.35 3.15 -26.66
C GLU A 99 -16.51 3.39 -28.16
#